data_AF-A0A7V2I036-F1
#
_entry.id   AF-A0A7V2I036-F1
#
_cell.length_a   1.000
_cell.length_b   1.000
_cell.length_c   1.000
_cell.angle_alpha   90.00
_cell.angle_beta   90.00
_cell.angle_gamma   90.00
#
_symmetry.space_group_name_H-M   'P 1'
#
loop_
_entity.id
_entity.type
_entity.pdbx_description
1 polymer ?
#
loop_
_entity_poly.entity_id
_entity_poly.type
_entity_poly.pdbx_seq_one_letter_code
_entity_poly.pdbx_strand_id
1 'polypeptide(L)'
;MERYYQIGGKLTVIRADNGQTVVSGIGSYFGHPSVADLNGDGIEGVIVSDVCGNLKELSYVNGWTTPVWSAAGCVDEPPITSDLIIANTLSNK
;
A
#
# COMPACT_ATOMS: atom_id res chain seq x y z
N MET A 1 -17.44 24.25 -0.98
CA MET A 1 -16.61 23.13 -1.46
C MET A 1 -15.60 22.86 -0.37
N GLU A 2 -16.00 22.09 0.65
CA GLU A 2 -15.11 21.73 1.75
C GLU A 2 -14.13 20.71 1.20
N ARG A 3 -12.86 21.12 1.04
CA ARG A 3 -11.78 20.17 0.84
C ARG A 3 -11.64 19.43 2.16
N TYR A 4 -12.19 18.22 2.24
CA TYR A 4 -11.81 17.28 3.29
C TYR A 4 -10.29 17.12 3.18
N TYR A 5 -9.58 17.72 4.13
CA TYR A 5 -8.17 17.46 4.32
C TYR A 5 -8.11 16.02 4.83
N GLN A 6 -7.99 15.05 3.92
CA GLN A 6 -7.77 13.67 4.34
C GLN A 6 -6.47 13.68 5.14
N ILE A 7 -6.57 13.40 6.43
CA ILE A 7 -5.39 13.22 7.26
C ILE A 7 -4.91 11.82 6.93
N GLY A 8 -3.74 11.72 6.29
CA GLY A 8 -3.15 10.42 5.99
C GLY A 8 -3.02 9.57 7.26
N GLY A 9 -3.43 8.31 7.16
CA GLY A 9 -3.27 7.32 8.22
C GLY A 9 -1.80 7.02 8.50
N LYS A 10 -1.54 6.54 9.71
CA LYS A 10 -0.22 6.01 10.08
C LYS A 10 -0.21 4.50 9.88
N LEU A 11 0.86 3.99 9.25
CA LEU A 11 1.03 2.56 9.08
C LEU A 11 1.41 1.91 10.43
N THR A 12 0.78 0.78 10.71
CA THR A 12 1.12 -0.12 11.80
C THR A 12 1.23 -1.54 11.24
N VAL A 13 2.33 -2.22 11.56
CA VAL A 13 2.59 -3.60 11.15
C VAL A 13 2.54 -4.48 12.39
N ILE A 14 1.73 -5.52 12.33
CA ILE A 14 1.52 -6.48 13.41
C ILE A 14 1.86 -7.85 12.87
N ARG A 15 2.59 -8.65 13.65
CA ARG A 15 2.90 -10.02 13.25
C ARG A 15 1.66 -10.90 13.35
N ALA A 16 1.39 -11.67 12.30
CA ALA A 16 0.25 -12.57 12.26
C ALA A 16 0.39 -13.76 13.23
N ASP A 17 1.62 -14.17 13.56
CA ASP A 17 1.89 -15.35 14.37
C ASP A 17 1.60 -15.16 15.87
N ASN A 18 1.81 -13.95 16.39
CA ASN A 18 1.68 -13.66 17.83
C ASN A 18 1.02 -12.32 18.16
N GLY A 19 0.57 -11.57 17.15
CA GLY A 19 -0.11 -10.30 17.35
C GLY A 19 0.78 -9.17 17.89
N GLN A 20 2.10 -9.36 17.95
CA GLN A 20 3.00 -8.29 18.41
C GLN A 20 3.19 -7.22 17.33
N THR A 21 3.10 -5.97 17.74
CA THR A 21 3.43 -4.82 16.90
C THR A 21 4.92 -4.83 16.55
N VAL A 22 5.24 -4.81 15.26
CA VAL A 22 6.61 -4.68 14.73
C VAL A 22 6.99 -3.20 14.65
N VAL A 23 6.12 -2.40 14.06
CA VAL A 23 6.27 -0.94 13.93
C VAL A 23 4.90 -0.29 13.97
N SER A 24 4.81 0.92 14.49
CA SER A 24 3.58 1.71 14.52
C SER A 24 3.89 3.20 14.37
N GLY A 25 2.91 3.96 13.88
CA GLY A 25 3.00 5.42 13.80
C GLY A 25 3.84 5.95 12.63
N ILE A 26 4.19 5.12 11.65
CA ILE A 26 5.09 5.50 10.57
C ILE A 26 4.36 6.08 9.35
N GLY A 27 5.03 7.04 8.70
CA GLY A 27 4.60 7.67 7.46
C GLY A 27 3.31 8.49 7.59
N SER A 28 2.69 8.79 6.45
CA SER A 28 1.36 9.43 6.35
C SER A 28 0.80 9.02 5.00
N TYR A 29 -0.06 8.01 5.02
CA TYR A 29 -0.52 7.33 3.82
C TYR A 29 -2.03 7.46 3.64
N PHE A 30 -2.45 7.40 2.40
CA PHE A 30 -3.84 7.56 2.00
C PHE A 30 -4.38 6.18 1.58
N GLY A 31 -5.70 6.00 1.64
CA GLY A 31 -6.32 4.70 1.38
C GLY A 31 -5.98 3.60 2.39
N HIS A 32 -6.29 2.35 2.00
CA HIS A 32 -6.08 1.17 2.81
C HIS A 32 -4.80 0.42 2.39
N PRO A 33 -3.97 -0.05 3.33
CA PRO A 33 -2.78 -0.80 3.00
C PRO A 33 -3.13 -2.18 2.43
N SER A 34 -2.27 -2.69 1.54
CA SER A 34 -2.31 -4.06 1.02
C SER A 34 -0.93 -4.73 1.18
N VAL A 35 -0.81 -6.03 0.92
CA VAL A 35 0.47 -6.76 0.98
C VAL A 35 0.72 -7.43 -0.38
N ALA A 36 1.93 -7.25 -0.91
CA ALA A 36 2.41 -7.85 -2.17
C ALA A 36 3.94 -7.75 -2.26
N ASP A 37 4.57 -8.52 -3.14
CA ASP A 37 5.96 -8.37 -3.57
C ASP A 37 5.99 -7.67 -4.95
N LEU A 38 6.07 -6.34 -4.97
CA LEU A 38 6.05 -5.57 -6.22
C LEU A 38 7.44 -5.39 -6.83
N ASN A 39 8.50 -5.42 -6.02
CA ASN A 39 9.86 -5.27 -6.50
C ASN A 39 10.49 -6.60 -6.98
N GLY A 40 9.83 -7.74 -6.73
CA GLY A 40 10.21 -9.08 -7.19
C GLY A 40 11.40 -9.67 -6.43
N ASP A 41 11.63 -9.25 -5.18
CA ASP A 41 12.75 -9.73 -4.37
C ASP A 41 12.42 -10.99 -3.53
N GLY A 42 11.18 -11.47 -3.61
CA GLY A 42 10.69 -12.63 -2.87
C GLY A 42 10.23 -12.31 -1.45
N ILE A 43 10.19 -11.03 -1.06
CA ILE A 43 9.78 -10.55 0.25
C ILE A 43 8.52 -9.71 0.12
N GLU A 44 7.44 -10.17 0.75
CA GLU A 44 6.19 -9.41 0.84
C GLU A 44 6.41 -8.05 1.52
N GLY A 45 6.05 -6.98 0.82
CA GLY A 45 6.00 -5.61 1.29
C GLY A 45 4.58 -5.13 1.57
N VAL A 46 4.46 -3.98 2.25
CA VAL A 46 3.19 -3.28 2.46
C VAL A 46 3.04 -2.19 1.42
N ILE A 47 1.94 -2.26 0.67
CA ILE A 47 1.56 -1.28 -0.34
C ILE A 47 0.72 -0.19 0.33
N VAL A 48 1.16 1.04 0.14
CA VAL A 48 0.50 2.25 0.64
C VAL A 48 0.47 3.30 -0.45
N SER A 49 -0.44 4.27 -0.37
CA SER A 49 -0.46 5.41 -1.28
C SER A 49 -0.10 6.73 -0.57
N ASP A 50 0.48 7.67 -1.30
CA ASP A 50 0.65 9.04 -0.81
C ASP A 50 -0.54 9.95 -1.16
N VAL A 51 -0.41 11.24 -0.87
CA VAL A 51 -1.50 12.22 -1.03
C VAL A 51 -2.01 12.35 -2.47
N CYS A 52 -1.20 11.97 -3.45
CA CYS A 52 -1.58 11.97 -4.86
C CYS A 52 -2.00 10.58 -5.36
N GLY A 53 -2.15 9.63 -4.43
CA GLY A 53 -2.48 8.23 -4.70
C GLY A 53 -1.31 7.40 -5.26
N ASN A 54 -0.07 7.92 -5.24
CA ASN A 54 1.08 7.17 -5.74
C ASN A 54 1.46 6.02 -4.84
N LEU A 55 1.70 4.88 -5.46
CA LEU A 55 1.99 3.64 -4.77
C LEU A 55 3.43 3.59 -4.28
N LYS A 56 3.59 3.08 -3.07
CA LYS A 56 4.87 2.83 -2.43
C LYS A 56 4.81 1.46 -1.79
N GLU A 57 5.89 0.71 -1.93
CA GLU A 57 6.08 -0.55 -1.23
C GLU A 57 7.08 -0.34 -0.10
N LEU A 58 6.66 -0.63 1.13
CA LEU A 58 7.50 -0.59 2.32
C LEU A 58 7.78 -2.01 2.77
N SER A 59 9.04 -2.34 3.05
CA SER A 59 9.43 -3.67 3.49
C SER A 59 10.29 -3.59 4.75
N TYR A 60 10.36 -4.70 5.50
CA TYR A 60 11.26 -4.83 6.64
C TYR A 60 12.73 -4.68 6.23
N VAL A 61 13.07 -4.94 4.96
CA VAL A 61 14.41 -4.78 4.40
C VAL A 61 14.93 -3.35 4.61
N ASN A 62 14.03 -2.36 4.49
CA ASN A 62 14.31 -0.95 4.72
C ASN A 62 13.78 -0.46 6.08
N GLY A 63 13.54 -1.38 7.02
CA GLY A 63 13.00 -1.08 8.34
C GLY A 63 11.65 -0.36 8.31
N TRP A 64 10.86 -0.52 7.23
CA TRP A 64 9.56 0.14 7.02
C TRP A 64 9.61 1.66 6.86
N THR A 65 10.79 2.28 6.76
CA THR A 65 10.93 3.76 6.77
C THR A 65 11.18 4.36 5.39
N THR A 66 11.79 3.60 4.48
CA THR A 66 12.00 4.01 3.09
C THR A 66 11.40 2.98 2.14
N PRO A 67 10.70 3.41 1.07
CA PRO A 67 10.16 2.48 0.11
C PRO A 67 11.25 1.64 -0.57
N VAL A 68 11.00 0.35 -0.76
CA VAL A 68 11.82 -0.50 -1.65
C VAL A 68 11.45 -0.28 -3.12
N TRP A 69 10.24 0.24 -3.37
CA TRP A 69 9.76 0.63 -4.69
C TRP A 69 8.77 1.81 -4.60
N SER A 70 8.66 2.60 -5.67
CA SER A 70 7.68 3.68 -5.79
C SER A 70 7.22 3.85 -7.23
N ALA A 71 5.90 3.96 -7.42
CA ALA A 71 5.31 4.30 -8.70
C ALA A 71 5.66 5.75 -9.09
N ALA A 72 5.79 5.99 -10.39
CA ALA A 72 5.85 7.34 -10.94
C ALA A 72 4.44 7.84 -11.29
N GLY A 73 4.16 9.13 -11.07
CA GLY A 73 2.94 9.79 -11.54
C GLY A 73 2.08 10.36 -10.40
N CYS A 74 0.77 10.43 -10.63
CA CYS A 74 -0.31 10.56 -9.64
C CYS A 74 -1.43 9.67 -10.16
N VAL A 75 -1.90 8.70 -9.39
CA VAL A 75 -2.94 7.75 -9.82
C VAL A 75 -3.98 7.62 -8.71
N ASP A 76 -5.27 7.65 -9.06
CA ASP A 76 -6.35 7.48 -8.08
C ASP A 76 -6.34 6.04 -7.54
N GLU A 77 -6.54 5.92 -6.22
CA GLU A 77 -6.30 4.79 -5.29
C GLU A 77 -6.29 3.35 -5.84
N PRO A 78 -5.37 2.45 -5.40
CA PRO A 78 -5.44 1.04 -5.80
C PRO A 78 -6.40 0.24 -4.90
N PRO A 79 -7.22 -0.64 -5.48
CA PRO A 79 -7.41 -1.98 -4.94
C PRO A 79 -6.48 -2.93 -5.68
N ILE A 80 -5.40 -3.40 -5.05
CA ILE A 80 -4.62 -4.52 -5.59
C ILE A 80 -4.20 -5.42 -4.43
N THR A 81 -4.68 -6.67 -4.44
CA THR A 81 -4.18 -7.74 -3.58
C THR A 81 -3.67 -8.88 -4.45
N SER A 82 -2.35 -9.10 -4.39
CA SER A 82 -1.56 -10.20 -5.00
C SER A 82 -1.74 -10.45 -6.51
N ASP A 83 -0.92 -11.34 -7.07
CA ASP A 83 -0.62 -11.56 -8.51
C ASP A 83 -1.81 -11.88 -9.47
N LEU A 84 -3.06 -11.69 -9.08
CA LEU A 84 -4.24 -12.05 -9.88
C LEU A 84 -5.31 -10.94 -9.90
N ILE A 85 -5.69 -10.50 -11.11
CA ILE A 85 -6.78 -9.55 -11.36
C ILE A 85 -8.02 -10.32 -11.86
N ILE A 86 -9.19 -10.07 -11.25
CA ILE A 86 -10.49 -10.65 -11.64
C ILE A 86 -11.44 -9.50 -12.03
N ALA A 87 -12.05 -9.55 -13.23
CA ALA A 87 -12.98 -8.53 -13.73
C ALA A 87 -14.12 -9.13 -14.57
N ASN A 88 -15.31 -8.49 -14.55
CA ASN A 88 -16.43 -8.82 -15.44
C ASN A 88 -16.24 -8.18 -16.83
N THR A 89 -16.48 -8.93 -17.90
CA THR A 89 -16.58 -8.39 -19.26
C THR A 89 -18.04 -8.18 -19.64
N LEU A 90 -18.39 -6.98 -20.11
CA LEU A 90 -19.68 -6.78 -20.79
C LEU A 90 -19.63 -7.54 -22.12
N SER A 91 -20.48 -8.56 -22.27
CA SER A 91 -20.79 -9.07 -23.60
C SER A 91 -21.76 -8.08 -24.26
N ASN A 92 -21.29 -7.36 -25.27
CA ASN A 92 -22.23 -6.86 -26.26
C ASN A 92 -22.85 -8.10 -26.91
N LYS A 93 -24.17 -8.22 -26.86
CA LYS A 93 -24.93 -9.22 -27.60
C LYS A 93 -24.68 -9.09 -29.10
#